data_AF-A0A960BB85-F1
#
_entry.id   AF-A0A960BB85-F1
#
_cell.length_a   1.000
_cell.length_b   1.000
_cell.length_c   1.000
_cell.angle_alpha   90.00
_cell.angle_beta   90.00
_cell.angle_gamma   90.00
#
_symmetry.space_group_name_H-M   'P 1'
#
loop_
_entity.id
_entity.type
_entity.pdbx_description
1 polymer ?
#
loop_
_entity_poly.entity_id
_entity_poly.type
_entity_poly.pdbx_seq_one_letter_code
_entity_poly.pdbx_strand_id
1 'polypeptide(L)' 'ANQEAFDEAVDAIAHATAHLLEHLTTSAPPKNREEEAAKARARAASRYPVSA' A
#
# COMPACT_ATOMS: atom_id res chain seq x y z
N ALA A 1 0.78 -18.97 30.63
CA ALA A 1 0.16 -20.29 30.37
C ALA A 1 -0.54 -20.40 29.02
N ASN A 2 -0.71 -19.34 28.22
CA ASN A 2 -1.38 -19.42 26.91
C ASN A 2 -0.49 -18.97 25.74
N GLN A 3 0.83 -18.89 25.96
CA GLN A 3 1.74 -18.30 24.98
C GLN A 3 1.74 -19.11 23.68
N GLU A 4 1.82 -20.44 23.78
CA GLU A 4 1.83 -21.34 22.63
C GLU A 4 0.55 -21.21 21.76
N ALA A 5 -0.62 -21.22 22.39
CA ALA A 5 -1.89 -21.02 21.67
C ALA A 5 -2.02 -19.62 21.07
N PHE A 6 -1.42 -18.60 21.70
CA PHE A 6 -1.38 -17.25 21.15
C PHE A 6 -0.45 -17.17 19.93
N ASP A 7 0.74 -17.75 20.02
CA ASP A 7 1.72 -17.78 18.94
C ASP A 7 1.16 -18.53 17.72
N GLU A 8 0.49 -19.67 17.93
CA GLU A 8 -0.21 -20.40 16.87
C GLU A 8 -1.28 -19.54 16.18
N ALA A 9 -2.08 -18.79 16.95
CA ALA A 9 -3.10 -17.91 16.39
C ALA A 9 -2.49 -16.77 15.55
N VAL A 10 -1.36 -16.21 16.00
CA VAL A 10 -0.63 -15.18 15.25
C VAL A 10 -0.13 -15.73 13.93
N ASP A 11 0.50 -16.91 13.93
CA ASP A 11 1.03 -17.54 12.73
C ASP A 11 -0.07 -17.88 11.72
N ALA A 12 -1.21 -18.39 12.20
CA ALA A 12 -2.36 -18.70 11.36
C ALA A 12 -2.94 -17.44 10.69
N ILE A 13 -3.07 -16.33 11.43
CA ILE A 13 -3.57 -15.06 10.89
C ILE A 13 -2.56 -14.46 9.90
N ALA A 14 -1.27 -14.48 10.23
CA ALA A 14 -0.22 -14.00 9.34
C ALA A 14 -0.21 -14.78 8.01
N HIS A 15 -0.33 -16.11 8.08
CA HIS A 15 -0.40 -16.95 6.89
C HIS A 15 -1.65 -16.65 6.05
N ALA A 16 -2.83 -16.61 6.67
CA ALA A 16 -4.09 -16.35 5.98
C ALA A 16 -4.09 -14.97 5.30
N THR A 17 -3.60 -13.93 5.99
CA THR A 17 -3.53 -12.58 5.44
C THR A 17 -2.51 -12.47 4.30
N ALA A 18 -1.34 -13.10 4.42
CA ALA A 18 -0.36 -13.15 3.34
C ALA A 18 -0.94 -13.81 2.09
N HIS A 19 -1.63 -14.94 2.25
CA HIS A 19 -2.29 -15.63 1.15
C HIS A 19 -3.37 -14.74 0.50
N LEU A 20 -4.21 -14.04 1.27
CA LEU A 20 -5.19 -13.12 0.70
C LEU A 20 -4.55 -11.98 -0.11
N LEU A 21 -3.45 -11.42 0.38
CA LEU A 21 -2.72 -10.35 -0.32
C LEU A 21 -2.11 -10.82 -1.63
N GLU A 22 -1.55 -12.04 -1.66
CA GLU A 22 -0.99 -12.63 -2.88
C GLU A 22 -2.05 -12.81 -3.98
N HIS A 23 -3.30 -13.05 -3.59
CA HIS A 23 -4.41 -13.26 -4.51
C HIS A 23 -5.16 -11.97 -4.88
N LEU A 24 -4.74 -10.81 -4.37
CA LEU A 24 -5.36 -9.53 -4.75
C LEU A 24 -5.00 -9.17 -6.19
N THR A 25 -5.97 -9.33 -7.08
CA THR A 25 -5.91 -8.82 -8.45
C THR A 25 -6.55 -7.44 -8.55
N THR A 26 -6.08 -6.60 -9.47
CA THR A 26 -6.74 -5.34 -9.83
C THR A 26 -7.03 -5.28 -11.32
N SER A 27 -8.20 -4.76 -11.68
CA SER A 27 -8.56 -4.43 -13.06
C SER A 27 -8.17 -2.99 -13.43
N ALA A 28 -7.54 -2.25 -12.51
CA ALA A 28 -7.13 -0.89 -12.76
C ALA A 28 -6.09 -0.84 -13.90
N PRO A 29 -6.20 0.14 -14.82
CA PRO A 29 -5.21 0.30 -15.87
C PRO A 29 -3.84 0.65 -15.26
N PRO A 30 -2.73 0.27 -15.93
CA PRO A 30 -1.39 0.68 -15.51
C PRO A 30 -1.29 2.20 -15.39
N LYS A 31 -0.59 2.67 -14.36
CA LYS A 31 -0.36 4.11 -14.18
C LYS A 31 0.60 4.62 -15.24
N ASN A 32 0.26 5.74 -15.89
CA ASN A 32 1.17 6.46 -16.77
C ASN A 32 2.17 7.29 -15.93
N ARG A 33 3.47 7.10 -16.19
CA ARG A 33 4.54 7.75 -15.42
C ARG A 33 4.54 9.27 -15.55
N GLU A 34 4.26 9.80 -16.74
CA GLU A 34 4.24 11.24 -17.01
C GLU A 34 3.03 11.90 -16.34
N GLU A 35 1.87 11.26 -16.40
CA GLU A 35 0.66 11.74 -15.71
C GLU A 35 0.86 11.76 -14.19
N GLU A 36 1.43 10.71 -13.61
CA GLU A 36 1.71 10.67 -12.17
C GLU A 36 2.76 11.70 -11.77
N ALA A 37 3.77 11.96 -12.61
CA ALA A 37 4.74 13.03 -12.39
C ALA A 37 4.10 14.43 -12.48
N ALA A 38 3.18 14.65 -13.42
CA ALA A 38 2.41 15.89 -13.52
C ALA A 38 1.54 16.12 -12.28
N LYS A 39 0.79 15.09 -11.85
CA LYS A 39 0.00 15.13 -10.61
C LYS A 39 0.88 15.40 -9.38
N ALA A 40 2.06 14.79 -9.31
CA ALA A 40 3.01 15.02 -8.22
C ALA A 40 3.51 16.48 -8.19
N ARG A 41 3.88 17.05 -9.34
CA ARG A 41 4.28 18.46 -9.46
C ARG A 41 3.16 19.42 -9.06
N ALA A 42 1.94 19.18 -9.51
CA ALA A 42 0.78 19.99 -9.12
C ALA A 42 0.53 19.94 -7.60
N ARG A 43 0.60 18.75 -6.99
CA ARG A 43 0.50 18.59 -5.52
C ARG A 43 1.64 19.26 -4.77
N ALA A 44 2.85 19.34 -5.36
CA ALA A 44 3.99 20.01 -4.77
C ALA A 44 3.82 21.54 -4.84
N ALA A 45 3.37 22.09 -5.97
CA ALA A 45 3.12 23.53 -6.12
C ALA A 45 2.08 24.07 -5.12
N SER A 46 1.06 23.27 -4.79
CA SER A 46 0.09 23.62 -3.74
C SER A 46 0.66 23.58 -2.33
N ARG A 47 1.69 22.76 -2.08
CA ARG A 47 2.32 22.61 -0.75
C ARG A 47 3.50 23.54 -0.54
N TYR A 48 4.25 23.77 -1.59
CA TYR A 48 5.44 24.61 -1.65
C TYR A 48 5.23 25.62 -2.77
N PRO A 49 4.46 26.69 -2.53
CA PRO A 49 4.45 27.80 -3.46
C PRO A 49 5.88 28.30 -3.58
N VAL A 50 6.41 28.32 -4.80
CA VAL A 50 7.71 28.94 -5.06
C VAL A 50 7.55 30.42 -4.72
N SER A 51 8.16 30.85 -3.62
CA SER A 51 8.33 32.28 -3.35
C SER A 51 9.17 32.87 -4.48
N ALA A 52 8.67 33.93 -5.08
CA ALA A 52 9.41 34.76 -6.02
C ALA A 52 10.55 35.50 -5.31
#